data_AF-A0A9J6CV08-F1
#
_entry.id   AF-A0A9J6CV08-F1
#
_cell.length_a   1.000
_cell.length_b   1.000
_cell.length_c   1.000
_cell.angle_alpha   90.00
_cell.angle_beta   90.00
_cell.angle_gamma   90.00
#
_symmetry.space_group_name_H-M   'P 1'
#
loop_
_entity.id
_entity.type
_entity.pdbx_description
1 polymer ?
#
loop_
_entity_poly.entity_id
_entity_poly.type
_entity_poly.pdbx_seq_one_letter_code
_entity_poly.pdbx_strand_id
1 'polypeptide(L)'
;MSPTYPKGEAPGEVGSSARVGTASTFPEFRALAFERFDTEPLISKVERFRNARQNAGEEARSFANHVLLLGTATLANSCGEEPAKTQRRHEILAEQMMSQFLTGLRDPVRRFLLSRDPKSFDEAIDVAAKEERNENLSQSSSVPIRHVDENANAHEMRSRLDRMEKLLEESLRSRDTVGENGQRNTRRPPFSGRCFNCDGFGHFWRECDRYR
;
A
#
# COMPACT_ATOMS: atom_id res chain seq x y z
N MET A 1 -36.75 72.71 -27.40
CA MET A 1 -36.36 71.76 -28.45
C MET A 1 -35.58 70.65 -27.78
N SER A 2 -36.23 69.52 -27.55
CA SER A 2 -35.67 68.38 -26.81
C SER A 2 -35.09 67.37 -27.81
N PRO A 3 -33.89 66.81 -27.59
CA PRO A 3 -33.32 65.82 -28.49
C PRO A 3 -33.92 64.43 -28.23
N THR A 4 -34.52 63.87 -29.27
CA THR A 4 -35.02 62.49 -29.31
C THR A 4 -33.84 61.55 -29.57
N TYR A 5 -33.55 60.64 -28.64
CA TYR A 5 -32.62 59.54 -28.86
C TYR A 5 -33.34 58.35 -29.51
N PRO A 6 -32.81 57.73 -30.57
CA PRO A 6 -33.34 56.47 -31.08
C PRO A 6 -32.97 55.32 -30.12
N LYS A 7 -33.96 54.49 -29.80
CA LYS A 7 -33.79 53.20 -29.12
C LYS A 7 -32.92 52.29 -29.99
N GLY A 8 -31.71 51.98 -29.54
CA GLY A 8 -30.91 50.90 -30.08
C GLY A 8 -31.45 49.57 -29.58
N GLU A 9 -31.98 48.79 -30.52
CA GLU A 9 -32.46 47.43 -30.35
C GLU A 9 -31.29 46.51 -29.89
N ALA A 10 -31.56 45.67 -28.90
CA ALA A 10 -30.66 44.59 -28.52
C ALA A 10 -30.61 43.54 -29.65
N PRO A 11 -29.44 43.15 -30.16
CA PRO A 11 -29.36 42.06 -31.12
C PRO A 11 -29.61 40.74 -30.39
N GLY A 12 -30.62 40.03 -30.87
CA GLY A 12 -31.20 38.86 -30.26
C GLY A 12 -30.30 37.62 -30.24
N GLU A 13 -30.49 36.86 -29.16
CA GLU A 13 -30.11 35.47 -28.99
C GLU A 13 -30.92 34.57 -29.95
N VAL A 14 -30.59 34.54 -31.24
CA VAL A 14 -31.23 33.59 -32.18
C VAL A 14 -30.23 33.12 -33.25
N GLY A 15 -29.06 32.62 -32.85
CA GLY A 15 -27.98 32.27 -33.79
C GLY A 15 -27.52 30.81 -33.83
N SER A 16 -27.43 30.15 -32.68
CA SER A 16 -26.71 28.86 -32.59
C SER A 16 -27.58 27.63 -32.77
N SER A 17 -28.89 27.70 -32.50
CA SER A 17 -29.76 26.52 -32.52
C SER A 17 -30.16 26.04 -33.92
N ALA A 18 -30.14 26.94 -34.91
CA ALA A 18 -30.49 26.61 -36.29
C ALA A 18 -29.36 25.87 -37.05
N ARG A 19 -28.09 26.00 -36.61
CA ARG A 19 -26.92 25.47 -37.34
C ARG A 19 -26.64 24.00 -37.09
N VAL A 20 -27.01 23.46 -35.93
CA VAL A 20 -26.80 22.02 -35.63
C VAL A 20 -27.70 21.13 -36.49
N GLY A 21 -28.89 21.62 -36.87
CA GLY A 21 -29.82 20.90 -37.75
C GLY A 21 -29.46 20.94 -39.24
N THR A 22 -28.44 21.70 -39.64
CA THR A 22 -27.98 21.82 -41.04
C THR A 22 -26.74 20.97 -41.35
N ALA A 23 -26.20 20.24 -40.37
CA ALA A 23 -25.05 19.38 -40.58
C ALA A 23 -25.41 18.18 -41.48
N SER A 24 -24.66 17.99 -42.57
CA SER A 24 -24.90 16.90 -43.52
C SER A 24 -24.07 15.66 -43.21
N THR A 25 -23.01 15.82 -42.42
CA THR A 25 -22.09 14.75 -42.03
C THR A 25 -21.89 14.69 -40.52
N PHE A 26 -21.61 13.49 -40.00
CA PHE A 26 -21.35 13.28 -38.57
C PHE A 26 -20.18 14.12 -38.01
N PRO A 27 -19.05 14.32 -38.73
CA PRO A 27 -17.97 15.20 -38.27
C PRO A 27 -18.41 16.66 -38.12
N GLU A 28 -19.20 17.18 -39.07
CA GLU A 28 -19.75 18.54 -39.02
C GLU A 28 -20.72 18.70 -37.85
N PHE A 29 -21.62 17.72 -37.66
CA PHE A 29 -22.55 17.71 -36.51
C PHE A 29 -21.79 17.72 -35.20
N ARG A 30 -20.75 16.89 -35.08
CA ARG A 30 -19.91 16.80 -33.88
C ARG A 30 -19.17 18.11 -33.60
N ALA A 31 -18.61 18.75 -34.62
CA ALA A 31 -17.93 20.04 -34.49
C ALA A 31 -18.90 21.15 -34.02
N LEU A 32 -20.09 21.22 -34.62
CA LEU A 32 -21.14 22.17 -34.24
C LEU A 32 -21.72 21.89 -32.84
N ALA A 33 -21.80 20.62 -32.45
CA ALA A 33 -22.19 20.23 -31.10
C ALA A 33 -21.12 20.64 -30.07
N PHE A 34 -19.84 20.44 -30.36
CA PHE A 34 -18.76 20.94 -29.50
C PHE A 34 -18.80 22.47 -29.40
N GLU A 35 -18.89 23.20 -30.51
CA GLU A 35 -18.97 24.66 -30.48
C GLU A 35 -20.15 25.19 -29.64
N ARG A 36 -21.28 24.47 -29.65
CA ARG A 36 -22.49 24.86 -28.92
C ARG A 36 -22.47 24.50 -27.44
N PHE A 37 -22.00 23.31 -27.09
CA PHE A 37 -22.11 22.75 -25.74
C PHE A 37 -20.83 22.86 -24.94
N ASP A 38 -19.69 23.07 -25.59
CA ASP A 38 -18.41 23.29 -24.95
C ASP A 38 -18.22 24.80 -24.70
N THR A 39 -18.85 25.30 -23.65
CA THR A 39 -18.79 26.72 -23.28
C THR A 39 -17.46 27.11 -22.66
N GLU A 40 -16.56 26.16 -22.42
CA GLU A 40 -15.34 26.40 -21.69
C GLU A 40 -14.19 26.81 -22.63
N PRO A 41 -13.56 27.98 -22.39
CA PRO A 41 -12.46 28.43 -23.24
C PRO A 41 -11.25 27.50 -23.10
N LEU A 42 -10.53 27.30 -24.22
CA LEU A 42 -9.35 26.44 -24.29
C LEU A 42 -8.29 26.80 -23.24
N ILE A 43 -8.12 28.10 -22.95
CA ILE A 43 -7.16 28.59 -21.94
C ILE A 43 -7.47 28.00 -20.56
N SER A 44 -8.74 27.99 -20.14
CA SER A 44 -9.15 27.41 -18.86
C SER A 44 -8.90 25.90 -18.80
N LYS A 45 -9.06 25.18 -19.91
CA LYS A 45 -8.72 23.75 -20.00
C LYS A 45 -7.21 23.52 -19.84
N VAL A 46 -6.39 24.34 -20.50
CA VAL A 46 -4.92 24.29 -20.40
C VAL A 46 -4.46 24.63 -18.98
N GLU A 47 -5.06 25.62 -18.34
CA GLU A 47 -4.75 25.98 -16.95
C GLU A 47 -5.10 24.84 -15.99
N ARG A 48 -6.27 24.20 -16.16
CA ARG A 48 -6.65 23.03 -15.35
C ARG A 48 -5.69 21.87 -15.54
N PHE A 49 -5.28 21.60 -16.78
CA PHE A 49 -4.27 20.58 -17.07
C PHE A 49 -2.95 20.89 -16.37
N ARG A 50 -2.42 22.11 -16.53
CA ARG A 50 -1.13 22.52 -15.95
C ARG A 50 -1.14 22.53 -14.41
N ASN A 51 -2.29 22.81 -13.81
CA ASN A 51 -2.46 22.86 -12.36
C ASN A 51 -2.96 21.53 -11.77
N ALA A 52 -3.10 20.47 -12.57
CA ALA A 52 -3.58 19.18 -12.09
C ALA A 52 -2.62 18.59 -11.04
N ARG A 53 -3.18 18.24 -9.88
CA ARG A 53 -2.46 17.58 -8.79
C ARG A 53 -3.29 16.43 -8.25
N GLN A 54 -2.61 15.42 -7.74
CA GLN A 54 -3.23 14.29 -7.07
C GLN A 54 -3.90 14.76 -5.79
N ASN A 55 -5.20 14.48 -5.65
CA ASN A 55 -5.96 14.86 -4.47
C ASN A 55 -5.59 13.99 -3.25
N ALA A 56 -5.91 14.48 -2.05
CA ALA A 56 -5.74 13.70 -0.83
C ALA A 56 -6.65 12.46 -0.86
N GLY A 57 -6.04 11.27 -0.85
CA GLY A 57 -6.75 9.98 -0.92
C GLY A 57 -7.09 9.50 -2.34
N GLU A 58 -6.73 10.25 -3.37
CA GLU A 58 -6.85 9.78 -4.76
C GLU A 58 -5.72 8.80 -5.10
N GLU A 59 -6.05 7.68 -5.74
CA GLU A 59 -5.06 6.71 -6.22
C GLU A 59 -4.29 7.25 -7.45
N ALA A 60 -3.03 6.84 -7.60
CA ALA A 60 -2.18 7.24 -8.73
C ALA A 60 -2.79 6.90 -10.10
N ARG A 61 -3.52 5.78 -10.20
CA ARG A 61 -4.24 5.39 -11.43
C ARG A 61 -5.41 6.33 -11.74
N SER A 62 -6.18 6.70 -10.72
CA SER A 62 -7.27 7.67 -10.86
C SER A 62 -6.74 9.05 -11.26
N PHE A 63 -5.65 9.48 -10.63
CA PHE A 63 -4.98 10.71 -11.00
C PHE A 63 -4.44 10.68 -12.44
N ALA A 64 -3.86 9.56 -12.88
CA ALA A 64 -3.41 9.40 -14.26
C ALA A 64 -4.57 9.53 -15.27
N ASN A 65 -5.72 8.91 -14.98
CA ASN A 65 -6.93 9.05 -15.79
C ASN A 65 -7.43 10.49 -15.83
N HIS A 66 -7.33 11.23 -14.72
CA HIS A 66 -7.67 12.64 -14.67
C HIS A 66 -6.74 13.49 -15.55
N VAL A 67 -5.42 13.26 -15.47
CA VAL A 67 -4.43 13.93 -16.34
C VAL A 67 -4.68 13.61 -17.82
N LEU A 68 -5.00 12.35 -18.15
CA LEU A 68 -5.39 11.91 -19.50
C LEU A 68 -6.64 12.64 -20.01
N LEU A 69 -7.67 12.74 -19.19
CA LEU A 69 -8.91 13.41 -19.55
C LEU A 69 -8.68 14.91 -19.81
N LEU A 70 -7.90 15.56 -18.95
CA LEU A 70 -7.54 16.97 -19.11
C LEU A 70 -6.65 17.19 -20.35
N GLY A 71 -5.68 16.31 -20.59
CA GLY A 71 -4.79 16.38 -21.74
C GLY A 71 -5.51 16.14 -23.07
N THR A 72 -6.46 15.21 -23.13
CA THR A 72 -7.26 14.99 -24.34
C THR A 72 -8.26 16.11 -24.59
N ALA A 73 -8.80 16.73 -23.53
CA ALA A 73 -9.69 17.88 -23.64
C ALA A 73 -9.00 19.13 -24.21
N THR A 74 -7.67 19.27 -24.07
CA THR A 74 -6.92 20.36 -24.72
C THR A 74 -6.68 20.11 -26.22
N LEU A 75 -6.78 18.86 -26.69
CA LEU A 75 -6.64 18.49 -28.12
C LEU A 75 -7.97 18.46 -28.89
N ALA A 76 -9.12 18.57 -28.23
CA ALA A 76 -10.44 18.30 -28.83
C ALA A 76 -10.80 19.16 -30.07
N ASN A 77 -10.02 20.21 -30.37
CA ASN A 77 -10.27 21.12 -31.49
C ASN A 77 -9.60 20.73 -32.83
N SER A 78 -8.85 19.63 -32.92
CA SER A 78 -8.12 19.26 -34.16
C SER A 78 -8.87 18.22 -35.01
N CYS A 79 -10.12 18.50 -35.39
CA CYS A 79 -10.82 17.70 -36.38
C CYS A 79 -10.42 18.18 -37.80
N GLY A 80 -9.64 17.37 -38.53
CA GLY A 80 -9.26 17.64 -39.93
C GLY A 80 -7.79 17.95 -40.20
N GLU A 81 -6.87 17.68 -39.27
CA GLU A 81 -5.43 17.89 -39.49
C GLU A 81 -4.74 16.68 -40.16
N GLU A 82 -3.73 16.97 -41.00
CA GLU A 82 -2.84 15.99 -41.64
C GLU A 82 -2.23 15.00 -40.64
N PRO A 83 -2.21 13.68 -40.96
CA PRO A 83 -1.83 12.62 -40.01
C PRO A 83 -0.43 12.81 -39.41
N ALA A 84 0.53 13.35 -40.18
CA ALA A 84 1.89 13.61 -39.69
C ALA A 84 1.95 14.73 -38.63
N LYS A 85 1.08 15.75 -38.74
CA LYS A 85 0.98 16.82 -37.73
C LYS A 85 0.28 16.32 -36.47
N THR A 86 -0.72 15.47 -36.65
CA THR A 86 -1.45 14.79 -35.59
C THR A 86 -0.51 13.89 -34.77
N GLN A 87 0.34 13.09 -35.43
CA GLN A 87 1.35 12.25 -34.76
C GLN A 87 2.29 13.06 -33.86
N ARG A 88 2.89 14.13 -34.40
CA ARG A 88 3.82 14.98 -33.63
C ARG A 88 3.13 15.68 -32.46
N ARG A 89 1.86 16.07 -32.59
CA ARG A 89 1.06 16.62 -31.49
C ARG A 89 0.80 15.58 -30.40
N HIS A 90 0.50 14.34 -30.77
CA HIS A 90 0.31 13.27 -29.80
C HIS A 90 1.58 12.98 -29.00
N GLU A 91 2.75 13.00 -29.64
CA GLU A 91 4.05 12.83 -28.97
C GLU A 91 4.30 13.96 -27.95
N ILE A 92 4.11 15.22 -28.37
CA ILE A 92 4.26 16.38 -27.47
C ILE A 92 3.26 16.30 -26.31
N LEU A 93 2.01 15.89 -26.55
CA LEU A 93 1.04 15.73 -25.49
C LEU A 93 1.46 14.62 -24.52
N ALA A 94 1.97 13.50 -25.02
CA ALA A 94 2.42 12.40 -24.18
C ALA A 94 3.55 12.84 -23.23
N GLU A 95 4.51 13.63 -23.73
CA GLU A 95 5.56 14.25 -22.91
C GLU A 95 4.99 15.22 -21.86
N GLN A 96 4.03 16.05 -22.27
CA GLN A 96 3.36 16.99 -21.37
C GLN A 96 2.56 16.27 -20.27
N MET A 97 1.84 15.20 -20.62
CA MET A 97 1.10 14.39 -19.67
C MET A 97 2.04 13.69 -18.68
N MET A 98 3.15 13.14 -19.17
CA MET A 98 4.18 12.55 -18.31
C MET A 98 4.72 13.60 -17.32
N SER A 99 5.11 14.77 -17.82
CA SER A 99 5.59 15.87 -16.98
C SER A 99 4.55 16.31 -15.95
N GLN A 100 3.29 16.45 -16.36
CA GLN A 100 2.21 16.84 -15.46
C GLN A 100 1.91 15.77 -14.40
N PHE A 101 1.94 14.49 -14.79
CA PHE A 101 1.76 13.39 -13.86
C PHE A 101 2.87 13.36 -12.82
N LEU A 102 4.14 13.43 -13.24
CA LEU A 102 5.28 13.45 -12.32
C LEU A 102 5.25 14.65 -11.36
N THR A 103 4.90 15.83 -11.85
CA THR A 103 4.88 17.05 -11.03
C THR A 103 3.66 17.11 -10.09
N GLY A 104 2.53 16.56 -10.53
CA GLY A 104 1.27 16.56 -9.79
C GLY A 104 1.11 15.41 -8.79
N LEU A 105 1.94 14.35 -8.87
CA LEU A 105 1.95 13.25 -7.91
C LEU A 105 2.34 13.71 -6.50
N ARG A 106 1.84 12.98 -5.49
CA ARG A 106 2.24 13.16 -4.08
C ARG A 106 3.74 12.92 -3.89
N ASP A 107 4.34 13.72 -3.03
CA ASP A 107 5.79 13.74 -2.78
C ASP A 107 6.44 12.37 -2.48
N PRO A 108 5.85 11.48 -1.65
CA PRO A 108 6.42 10.16 -1.37
C PRO A 108 6.58 9.34 -2.66
N VAL A 109 5.48 9.21 -3.42
CA VAL A 109 5.42 8.45 -4.67
C VAL A 109 6.30 9.10 -5.75
N ARG A 110 6.25 10.44 -5.88
CA ARG A 110 7.03 11.20 -6.86
C ARG A 110 8.53 10.95 -6.73
N ARG A 111 9.08 10.93 -5.52
CA ARG A 111 10.52 10.71 -5.28
C ARG A 111 10.99 9.35 -5.82
N PHE A 112 10.18 8.30 -5.65
CA PHE A 112 10.49 6.98 -6.18
C PHE A 112 10.42 6.94 -7.71
N LEU A 113 9.43 7.60 -8.33
CA LEU A 113 9.37 7.67 -9.79
C LEU A 113 10.58 8.41 -10.39
N LEU A 114 10.95 9.56 -9.82
CA LEU A 114 12.13 10.32 -10.27
C LEU A 114 13.43 9.51 -10.13
N SER A 115 13.49 8.58 -9.18
CA SER A 115 14.65 7.70 -9.01
C SER A 115 14.67 6.52 -9.98
N ARG A 116 13.50 6.08 -10.45
CA ARG A 116 13.35 4.95 -11.40
C ARG A 116 13.41 5.37 -12.87
N ASP A 117 13.15 6.64 -13.16
CA ASP A 117 13.17 7.22 -14.51
C ASP A 117 12.34 6.42 -15.54
N PRO A 118 11.00 6.36 -15.39
CA PRO A 118 10.14 5.61 -16.30
C PRO A 118 10.16 6.19 -17.71
N LYS A 119 10.24 5.33 -18.73
CA LYS A 119 10.38 5.75 -20.14
C LYS A 119 9.05 6.00 -20.83
N SER A 120 7.97 5.50 -20.27
CA SER A 120 6.63 5.61 -20.84
C SER A 120 5.60 5.95 -19.78
N PHE A 121 4.53 6.62 -20.19
CA PHE A 121 3.47 7.06 -19.29
C PHE A 121 2.83 5.88 -18.55
N ASP A 122 2.58 4.78 -19.26
CA ASP A 122 2.01 3.56 -18.68
C ASP A 122 2.94 2.91 -17.65
N GLU A 123 4.24 2.88 -17.93
CA GLU A 123 5.24 2.41 -16.97
C GLU A 123 5.26 3.27 -15.71
N ALA A 124 5.17 4.60 -15.86
CA ALA A 124 5.10 5.51 -14.73
C ALA A 124 3.86 5.24 -13.86
N ILE A 125 2.69 4.99 -14.47
CA ILE A 125 1.46 4.64 -13.75
C ILE A 125 1.64 3.36 -12.95
N ASP A 126 2.23 2.33 -13.56
CA ASP A 126 2.42 1.03 -12.89
C ASP A 126 3.44 1.10 -11.75
N VAL A 127 4.51 1.88 -11.91
CA VAL A 127 5.47 2.14 -10.83
C VAL A 127 4.80 2.91 -9.70
N ALA A 128 4.03 3.96 -10.00
CA ALA A 128 3.29 4.73 -9.01
C ALA A 128 2.30 3.87 -8.23
N ALA A 129 1.51 3.06 -8.94
CA ALA A 129 0.52 2.17 -8.32
C ALA A 129 1.15 1.05 -7.48
N LYS A 130 2.37 0.61 -7.80
CA LYS A 130 3.13 -0.31 -6.95
C LYS A 130 3.63 0.38 -5.68
N GLU A 131 4.15 1.60 -5.81
CA GLU A 131 4.68 2.34 -4.69
C GLU A 131 3.60 2.76 -3.69
N GLU A 132 2.43 3.21 -4.17
CA GLU A 132 1.29 3.49 -3.28
C GLU A 132 0.83 2.26 -2.50
N ARG A 133 0.85 1.08 -3.13
CA ARG A 133 0.55 -0.18 -2.43
C ARG A 133 1.59 -0.48 -1.36
N ASN A 134 2.88 -0.27 -1.64
CA ASN A 134 3.95 -0.45 -0.66
C ASN A 134 3.84 0.54 0.51
N GLU A 135 3.50 1.80 0.22
CA GLU A 135 3.26 2.83 1.22
C GLU A 135 2.08 2.43 2.13
N ASN A 136 0.95 2.02 1.55
CA ASN A 136 -0.22 1.57 2.29
C ASN A 136 0.08 0.34 3.17
N LEU A 137 0.88 -0.60 2.66
CA LEU A 137 1.34 -1.75 3.45
C LEU A 137 2.21 -1.30 4.63
N SER A 138 3.15 -0.38 4.41
CA SER A 138 4.04 0.12 5.45
C SER A 138 3.31 0.93 6.52
N GLN A 139 2.28 1.69 6.13
CA GLN A 139 1.42 2.44 7.05
C GLN A 139 0.49 1.52 7.86
N SER A 140 -0.05 0.47 7.22
CA SER A 140 -0.90 -0.53 7.89
C SER A 140 -0.11 -1.48 8.79
N SER A 141 1.17 -1.71 8.50
CA SER A 141 2.07 -2.55 9.30
C SER A 141 2.74 -1.77 10.43
N SER A 142 2.03 -0.85 11.09
CA SER A 142 2.35 -0.45 12.47
C SER A 142 2.15 -1.68 13.36
N VAL A 143 3.02 -2.66 13.20
CA VAL A 143 3.23 -3.73 14.16
C VAL A 143 3.80 -2.98 15.36
N PRO A 144 3.11 -2.94 16.51
CA PRO A 144 3.72 -2.41 17.70
C PRO A 144 5.00 -3.21 17.89
N ILE A 145 6.15 -2.56 17.74
CA ILE A 145 7.42 -3.10 18.17
C ILE A 145 7.21 -3.31 19.67
N ARG A 146 6.86 -4.55 20.04
CA ARG A 146 6.94 -4.99 21.41
C ARG A 146 8.42 -4.91 21.71
N HIS A 147 8.84 -3.79 22.29
CA HIS A 147 10.07 -3.73 23.04
C HIS A 147 9.96 -4.86 24.05
N VAL A 148 10.60 -5.99 23.74
CA VAL A 148 10.86 -7.02 24.73
C VAL A 148 11.78 -6.30 25.71
N ASP A 149 11.27 -6.03 26.90
CA ASP A 149 12.04 -5.35 27.93
C ASP A 149 13.21 -6.28 28.30
N GLU A 150 14.36 -6.07 27.64
CA GLU A 150 15.56 -6.89 27.80
C GLU A 150 16.01 -6.90 29.27
N ASN A 151 15.69 -5.84 30.02
CA ASN A 151 16.00 -5.74 31.44
C ASN A 151 15.12 -6.64 32.31
N ALA A 152 13.83 -6.82 31.98
CA ALA A 152 12.95 -7.71 32.72
C ALA A 152 13.37 -9.18 32.56
N ASN A 153 13.67 -9.59 31.32
CA ASN A 153 14.17 -10.93 31.03
C ASN A 153 15.58 -11.16 31.58
N ALA A 154 16.46 -10.16 31.55
CA ALA A 154 17.79 -10.25 32.15
C ALA A 154 17.71 -10.40 33.67
N HIS A 155 16.81 -9.68 34.34
CA HIS A 155 16.59 -9.81 35.78
C HIS A 155 16.00 -11.18 36.15
N GLU A 156 15.05 -11.68 35.36
CA GLU A 156 14.48 -13.02 35.55
C GLU A 156 15.53 -14.13 35.35
N MET A 157 16.36 -14.03 34.30
CA MET A 157 17.46 -14.94 34.03
C MET A 157 18.52 -14.91 35.14
N ARG A 158 18.91 -13.72 35.62
CA ARG A 158 19.82 -13.58 36.78
C ARG A 158 19.21 -14.21 38.03
N SER A 159 17.93 -13.93 38.33
CA SER A 159 17.21 -14.52 39.47
C SER A 159 17.08 -16.04 39.36
N ARG A 160 17.09 -16.60 38.14
CA ARG A 160 17.08 -18.05 37.90
C ARG A 160 18.47 -18.67 38.08
N LEU A 161 19.53 -17.98 37.66
CA LEU A 161 20.91 -18.39 37.88
C LEU A 161 21.26 -18.40 39.38
N ASP A 162 20.91 -17.34 40.12
CA ASP A 162 21.13 -17.26 41.57
C ASP A 162 20.42 -18.39 42.34
N ARG A 163 19.22 -18.78 41.89
CA ARG A 163 18.48 -19.90 42.48
C ARG A 163 19.19 -21.24 42.23
N MET A 164 19.73 -21.45 41.02
CA MET A 164 20.50 -22.66 40.73
C MET A 164 21.82 -22.70 41.49
N GLU A 165 22.50 -21.56 41.63
CA GLU A 165 23.74 -21.46 42.40
C GLU A 165 23.52 -21.85 43.87
N LYS A 166 22.45 -21.33 44.51
CA LYS A 166 22.10 -21.70 45.89
C LYS A 166 21.80 -23.19 46.06
N LEU A 167 21.08 -23.79 45.11
CA LEU A 167 20.77 -25.23 45.14
C LEU A 167 22.03 -26.09 44.96
N LEU A 168 22.96 -25.65 44.11
CA LEU A 168 24.26 -26.33 43.94
C LEU A 168 25.12 -26.20 45.18
N GLU A 169 25.17 -25.02 45.80
CA GLU A 169 25.92 -24.80 47.03
C GLU A 169 25.35 -25.63 48.20
N GLU A 170 24.04 -25.73 48.32
CA GLU A 170 23.36 -26.58 49.31
C GLU A 170 23.62 -28.07 49.05
N SER A 171 23.66 -28.51 47.78
CA SER A 171 24.00 -29.88 47.41
C SER A 171 25.46 -30.23 47.74
N LEU A 172 26.40 -29.30 47.54
CA LEU A 172 27.81 -29.48 47.89
C LEU A 172 28.00 -29.53 49.40
N ARG A 173 27.40 -28.61 50.16
CA ARG A 173 27.42 -28.62 51.64
C ARG A 173 26.80 -29.90 52.22
N SER A 174 25.79 -30.44 51.57
CA SER A 174 25.16 -31.72 51.97
C SER A 174 26.01 -32.95 51.62
N ARG A 175 26.94 -32.85 50.65
CA ARG A 175 27.91 -33.92 50.36
C ARG A 175 29.08 -33.91 51.33
N ASP A 176 29.52 -32.73 51.75
CA ASP A 176 30.65 -32.59 52.67
C ASP A 176 30.31 -32.99 54.12
N THR A 177 29.04 -32.88 54.52
CA THR A 177 28.56 -33.36 55.85
C THR A 177 28.28 -34.87 55.92
N VAL A 178 28.28 -35.56 54.78
CA VAL A 178 28.05 -37.03 54.67
C VAL A 178 29.36 -37.78 54.35
N GLY A 179 30.51 -37.10 54.47
CA GLY A 179 31.83 -37.62 54.12
C GLY A 179 32.46 -38.61 55.10
N GLU A 180 31.89 -38.84 56.30
CA GLU A 180 32.47 -39.76 57.29
C GLU A 180 31.38 -40.53 58.04
N ASN A 181 30.80 -41.55 57.40
CA ASN A 181 30.25 -42.79 58.00
C ASN A 181 29.15 -43.34 57.10
N GLY A 182 29.38 -44.50 56.50
CA GLY A 182 28.27 -45.24 55.90
C GLY A 182 28.69 -46.13 54.74
N GLN A 183 28.92 -47.40 55.06
CA GLN A 183 29.08 -48.50 54.14
C GLN A 183 28.15 -48.39 52.92
N ARG A 184 28.72 -48.56 51.71
CA ARG A 184 27.98 -48.79 50.47
C ARG A 184 27.16 -50.07 50.59
N ASN A 185 25.92 -49.96 51.06
CA ASN A 185 24.94 -51.02 50.93
C ASN A 185 24.18 -50.76 49.62
N THR A 186 24.63 -51.37 48.53
CA THR A 186 23.92 -51.41 47.25
C THR A 186 22.69 -52.32 47.36
N ARG A 187 21.72 -51.95 48.21
CA ARG A 187 20.40 -52.56 48.17
C ARG A 187 19.52 -51.66 47.33
N ARG A 188 19.28 -52.07 46.07
CA ARG A 188 18.19 -51.50 45.27
C ARG A 188 16.93 -51.46 46.13
N PRO A 189 16.18 -50.35 46.15
CA PRO A 189 14.95 -50.29 46.93
C PRO A 189 14.02 -51.42 46.46
N PRO A 190 13.41 -52.19 47.39
CA PRO A 190 12.45 -53.22 47.01
C PRO A 190 11.27 -52.56 46.29
N PHE A 191 10.84 -53.17 45.19
CA PHE A 191 9.73 -52.66 44.40
C PHE A 191 8.47 -52.61 45.26
N SER A 192 7.94 -51.40 45.50
CA SER A 192 6.78 -51.18 46.36
C SER A 192 5.44 -51.25 45.61
N GLY A 193 5.43 -51.70 44.35
CA GLY A 193 4.24 -51.83 43.53
C GLY A 193 3.57 -53.20 43.65
N ARG A 194 2.30 -53.26 43.22
CA ARG A 194 1.61 -54.52 42.96
C ARG A 194 2.11 -55.11 41.64
N CYS A 195 2.31 -56.42 41.62
CA CYS A 195 2.62 -57.15 40.41
C CYS A 195 1.38 -57.19 39.52
N PHE A 196 1.49 -56.71 38.28
CA PHE A 196 0.38 -56.68 37.33
C PHE A 196 -0.18 -58.07 36.95
N ASN A 197 0.52 -59.18 37.24
CA ASN A 197 0.09 -60.54 36.88
C ASN A 197 -0.71 -61.25 37.99
N CYS A 198 -0.40 -60.96 39.26
CA CYS A 198 -0.98 -61.69 40.40
C CYS A 198 -1.50 -60.76 41.51
N ASP A 199 -1.39 -59.45 41.33
CA ASP A 199 -1.70 -58.39 42.31
C ASP A 199 -0.96 -58.48 43.66
N GLY A 200 0.00 -59.40 43.77
CA GLY A 200 0.89 -59.53 44.93
C GLY A 200 1.90 -58.38 45.01
N PHE A 201 2.25 -57.95 46.22
CA PHE A 201 3.23 -56.88 46.44
C PHE A 201 4.67 -57.39 46.45
N GLY A 202 5.60 -56.51 46.12
CA GLY A 202 7.02 -56.73 46.41
C GLY A 202 7.85 -57.36 45.29
N HIS A 203 7.27 -57.64 44.12
CA HIS A 203 7.99 -58.20 42.96
C HIS A 203 7.49 -57.61 41.63
N PHE A 204 8.36 -57.59 40.63
CA PHE A 204 7.98 -57.21 39.27
C PHE A 204 7.30 -58.38 38.53
N TRP A 205 6.51 -58.09 37.49
CA TRP A 205 5.86 -59.10 36.64
C TRP A 205 6.83 -60.21 36.18
N ARG A 206 8.08 -59.86 35.88
CA ARG A 206 9.11 -60.78 35.39
C ARG A 206 9.61 -61.79 36.44
N GLU A 207 9.38 -61.48 37.72
CA GLU A 207 9.79 -62.28 38.88
C GLU A 207 8.58 -62.95 39.54
N CYS A 208 7.44 -62.99 38.84
CA CYS A 208 6.20 -63.57 39.36
C CYS A 208 6.21 -65.10 39.20
N ASP A 209 6.08 -65.84 40.31
CA ASP A 209 6.04 -67.31 40.29
C ASP A 209 4.89 -67.89 39.46
N ARG A 210 3.82 -67.12 39.21
CA ARG A 210 2.71 -67.52 38.34
C ARG A 210 3.02 -67.39 36.83
N TYR A 211 4.17 -66.85 36.47
CA TYR A 211 4.62 -66.71 35.09
C TYR A 211 5.46 -67.91 34.61
N ARG A 212 5.73 -68.88 35.49
CA ARG A 212 6.52 -70.08 35.22
C ARG A 212 5.65 -71.30 34.93
#